data_AF-U9SYG4-F1
#
_entry.id   AF-U9SYG4-F1
#
_cell.length_a   1.000
_cell.length_b   1.000
_cell.length_c   1.000
_cell.angle_alpha   90.00
_cell.angle_beta   90.00
_cell.angle_gamma   90.00
#
_symmetry.space_group_name_H-M   'P 1'
#
loop_
_entity.id
_entity.type
_entity.pdbx_description
1 polymer ?
#
loop_
_entity_poly.entity_id
_entity_poly.type
_entity_poly.pdbx_seq_one_letter_code
_entity_poly.pdbx_strand_id
1 'polypeptide(L)' 'MSAKDMVTELKKLAEEGEIQNDEVPEIKTIEGWITRYSASLRKESAEQRVISETNKRLEKEDSNNKSSHKRQKR' A
#
# COMPACT_ATOMS: atom_id res chain seq x y z
N MET A 1 5.03 15.58 -4.48
CA MET A 1 4.17 16.47 -3.68
C MET A 1 4.67 16.47 -2.26
N SER A 2 5.07 17.63 -1.76
CA SER A 2 5.53 17.82 -0.37
C SER A 2 4.37 18.27 0.53
N ALA A 3 4.55 18.16 1.85
CA ALA A 3 3.55 18.67 2.80
C ALA A 3 3.30 20.18 2.63
N LYS A 4 4.32 20.94 2.22
CA LYS A 4 4.19 22.38 1.93
C LYS A 4 3.30 22.63 0.70
N ASP A 5 3.45 21.80 -0.33
CA ASP A 5 2.62 21.90 -1.54
C ASP A 5 1.16 21.63 -1.20
N MET A 6 0.89 20.58 -0.41
CA MET A 6 -0.47 20.25 0.05
C MET A 6 -1.10 21.36 0.89
N VAL A 7 -0.35 21.96 1.84
CA VAL A 7 -0.85 23.11 2.60
C VAL A 7 -1.16 24.29 1.69
N THR A 8 -0.35 24.51 0.67
CA THR A 8 -0.58 25.61 -0.28
C THR A 8 -1.88 25.39 -1.07
N GLU A 9 -2.15 24.17 -1.51
CA GLU A 9 -3.42 23.84 -2.17
C GLU A 9 -4.62 23.94 -1.23
N LEU A 10 -4.51 23.42 0.00
CA LEU A 10 -5.60 23.53 0.99
C LEU A 10 -5.91 24.99 1.33
N LYS A 11 -4.89 25.85 1.42
CA LYS A 11 -5.10 27.28 1.61
C LYS A 11 -5.83 27.93 0.44
N LYS A 12 -5.49 27.58 -0.79
CA LYS A 12 -6.22 28.08 -1.97
C LYS A 12 -7.69 27.66 -1.95
N LEU A 13 -7.98 26.41 -1.62
CA LEU A 13 -9.36 25.93 -1.48
C LEU A 13 -10.11 26.68 -0.37
N ALA A 14 -9.43 27.05 0.72
CA ALA A 14 -10.03 27.85 1.79
C ALA A 14 -10.26 29.32 1.36
N GLU A 15 -9.35 29.90 0.57
CA GLU A 15 -9.51 31.22 -0.04
C GLU A 15 -10.65 31.27 -1.06
N GLU A 16 -10.83 30.18 -1.83
CA GLU A 16 -11.92 29.99 -2.79
C GLU A 16 -13.27 29.69 -2.10
N GLY A 17 -13.25 29.45 -0.78
CA GLY A 17 -14.44 29.18 0.03
C GLY A 17 -14.98 27.75 -0.15
N GLU A 18 -14.23 26.85 -0.77
CA GLU A 18 -14.60 25.43 -0.88
C GLU A 18 -14.50 24.71 0.46
N ILE A 19 -13.55 25.13 1.30
CA ILE A 19 -13.35 24.61 2.66
C ILE A 19 -13.24 25.75 3.67
N GLN A 20 -13.42 25.44 4.95
CA GLN A 20 -13.21 26.44 6.01
C GLN A 20 -11.72 26.61 6.32
N ASN A 21 -11.30 27.82 6.70
CA ASN A 21 -9.91 28.04 7.13
C ASN A 21 -9.50 27.16 8.32
N ASP A 22 -10.46 26.86 9.20
CA ASP A 22 -10.24 25.98 10.36
C ASP A 22 -10.04 24.50 9.98
N GLU A 23 -10.41 24.13 8.75
CA GLU A 23 -10.20 22.78 8.22
C GLU A 23 -8.79 22.61 7.64
N VAL A 24 -8.03 23.69 7.44
CA VAL A 24 -6.65 23.63 6.97
C VAL A 24 -5.73 23.23 8.14
N PRO A 25 -5.20 21.99 8.15
CA PRO A 25 -4.38 21.53 9.26
C PRO A 25 -2.94 22.07 9.15
N GLU A 26 -2.22 22.03 10.27
CA GLU A 26 -0.81 22.41 10.28
C GLU A 26 0.06 21.51 9.38
N ILE A 27 1.17 22.07 8.88
CA ILE A 27 2.16 21.34 8.06
C ILE A 27 2.60 20.03 8.74
N LYS A 28 2.85 20.06 10.06
CA LYS A 28 3.28 18.88 10.83
C LYS A 28 2.24 17.74 10.81
N THR A 29 0.97 18.10 10.81
CA THR A 29 -0.13 17.13 10.75
C THR A 29 -0.15 16.42 9.41
N ILE A 30 0.01 17.18 8.31
CA ILE A 30 0.08 16.63 6.96
C ILE A 30 1.34 15.76 6.78
N GLU A 31 2.49 16.20 7.30
CA GLU A 31 3.71 15.37 7.33
C GLU A 31 3.46 14.04 8.06
N GLY A 32 2.74 14.09 9.19
CA GLY A 32 2.32 12.92 9.94
C GLY A 32 1.43 11.98 9.13
N TRP A 33 0.46 12.50 8.40
CA TRP A 33 -0.42 11.71 7.52
C TRP A 33 0.34 11.08 6.36
N ILE A 34 1.19 11.84 5.66
CA ILE A 34 2.04 11.33 4.57
C ILE A 34 2.92 10.19 5.09
N THR A 35 3.55 10.38 6.25
CA THR A 35 4.43 9.36 6.84
C THR A 35 3.66 8.09 7.18
N ARG A 36 2.51 8.23 7.85
CA ARG A 36 1.65 7.08 8.22
C ARG A 36 1.16 6.34 6.98
N TYR A 37 0.63 7.06 5.99
CA TYR A 37 0.10 6.44 4.78
C TYR A 37 1.19 5.75 3.96
N SER A 38 2.36 6.38 3.84
CA SER A 38 3.52 5.78 3.17
C SER A 38 4.01 4.51 3.88
N ALA A 39 4.00 4.50 5.22
CA ALA A 39 4.34 3.31 6.00
C ALA A 39 3.32 2.18 5.79
N SER A 40 2.02 2.50 5.80
CA SER A 40 0.95 1.53 5.54
C SER A 40 1.06 0.92 4.15
N LEU A 41 1.30 1.73 3.12
CA LEU A 41 1.50 1.24 1.75
C LEU A 41 2.70 0.30 1.62
N ARG A 42 3.82 0.62 2.28
CA ARG A 42 5.00 -0.26 2.29
C ARG A 42 4.70 -1.59 2.97
N LYS A 43 3.97 -1.54 4.09
CA LYS A 43 3.54 -2.73 4.82
C LYS A 43 2.63 -3.61 3.95
N GLU A 44 1.61 -3.03 3.34
CA GLU A 44 0.70 -3.75 2.45
C GLU A 44 1.43 -4.39 1.27
N SER A 45 2.36 -3.66 0.63
CA SER A 45 3.17 -4.19 -0.45
C SER A 45 4.05 -5.36 0.00
N ALA A 46 4.64 -5.28 1.20
CA ALA A 46 5.41 -6.37 1.77
C ALA A 46 4.55 -7.60 2.05
N GLU A 47 3.34 -7.42 2.60
CA GLU A 47 2.38 -8.50 2.84
C GLU A 47 1.94 -9.18 1.54
N GLN A 48 1.61 -8.40 0.50
CA GLN A 48 1.26 -8.94 -0.82
C GLN A 48 2.40 -9.76 -1.43
N ARG A 49 3.66 -9.32 -1.28
CA ARG A 49 4.83 -10.08 -1.74
C ARG A 49 4.92 -11.43 -1.05
N VAL A 50 4.83 -11.47 0.28
CA VAL A 50 4.86 -12.72 1.05
C VAL A 50 3.71 -13.67 0.65
N ILE A 51 2.50 -13.14 0.46
CA ILE A 51 1.34 -13.93 0.01
C ILE A 51 1.59 -14.50 -1.40
N SER A 52 2.11 -13.69 -2.32
CA SER A 52 2.41 -14.17 -3.69
C SER A 52 3.51 -15.25 -3.71
N GLU A 53 4.52 -15.11 -2.87
CA GLU A 53 5.61 -16.08 -2.74
C GLU A 53 5.14 -17.41 -2.14
N THR A 54 4.30 -17.35 -1.11
CA THR A 54 3.72 -18.54 -0.48
C THR A 54 2.79 -19.29 -1.45
N ASN A 55 1.91 -18.58 -2.16
CA ASN A 55 1.06 -19.20 -3.19
C ASN A 55 1.88 -19.86 -4.31
N LYS A 56 2.95 -19.21 -4.77
CA LYS A 56 3.87 -19.78 -5.78
C LYS A 56 4.56 -21.05 -5.29
N ARG A 57 4.80 -21.18 -3.97
CA ARG A 57 5.40 -22.38 -3.38
C ARG A 57 4.41 -23.54 -3.33
N LEU A 58 3.15 -23.28 -2.99
CA LEU A 58 2.09 -24.28 -2.96
C LEU A 58 1.84 -24.90 -4.35
N GLU A 59 1.76 -24.07 -5.39
CA GLU A 59 1.60 -24.53 -6.79
C GLU A 59 2.74 -25.46 -7.26
N LYS A 60 3.96 -25.24 -6.77
CA LYS A 60 5.12 -26.09 -7.09
C LYS A 60 5.08 -27.45 -6.37
N GLU A 61 4.49 -27.53 -5.18
CA GLU A 61 4.37 -28.81 -4.46
C GLU A 61 3.26 -29.68 -5.06
N ASP A 62 2.13 -29.09 -5.48
CA ASP A 62 1.03 -29.82 -6.14
C ASP A 62 1.42 -30.41 -7.50
N SER A 63 2.25 -29.69 -8.25
CA SER A 63 2.78 -30.18 -9.53
C SER A 63 3.81 -31.31 -9.35
N ASN A 64 4.62 -31.27 -8.28
CA ASN A 64 5.56 -32.34 -7.98
C ASN A 64 4.85 -33.63 -7.53
N ASN A 65 3.80 -33.53 -6.71
CA ASN A 65 3.04 -34.70 -6.23
C ASN A 65 2.25 -35.41 -7.33
N LYS A 66 1.78 -34.70 -8.38
CA LYS A 66 1.15 -35.30 -9.56
C LYS A 66 2.14 -36.10 -10.44
N SER A 67 3.40 -35.66 -10.51
CA SER A 67 4.46 -36.36 -11.26
C SER A 67 4.81 -37.71 -10.63
N SER A 68 4.88 -37.76 -9.29
CA SER A 68 5.21 -38.96 -8.52
C SER A 68 4.20 -40.09 -8.70
N HIS A 69 2.90 -39.78 -8.74
CA HIS A 69 1.82 -40.78 -8.90
C HIS A 69 1.75 -41.41 -10.30
N LYS A 70 2.41 -40.83 -11.31
CA LYS A 70 2.41 -41.36 -12.68
C LYS A 70 3.47 -42.46 -12.92
N ARG A 71 4.45 -42.60 -12.02
CA ARG A 71 5.60 -43.52 -12.20
C ARG A 71 5.41 -44.93 -11.66
N GLN A 72 4.30 -45.24 -10.96
CA GLN A 72 4.06 -46.54 -10.32
C GLN A 72 3.12 -47.49 -11.08
N LYS A 73 2.75 -47.20 -12.33
CA LYS A 73 2.02 -48.16 -13.19
C LYS A 73 2.95 -48.71 -14.27
N ARG A 74 3.75 -49.72 -13.93
CA ARG A 74 4.34 -50.67 -14.89
C ARG A 74 4.21 -52.06 -14.31
#